data_AF-A0A6M5YGX4-F1
#
_entry.id   AF-A0A6M5YGX4-F1
#
_cell.length_a   1.000
_cell.length_b   1.000
_cell.length_c   1.000
_cell.angle_alpha   90.00
_cell.angle_beta   90.00
_cell.angle_gamma   90.00
#
_symmetry.space_group_name_H-M   'P 1'
#
loop_
_entity.id
_entity.type
_entity.pdbx_description
1 polymer ?
#
loop_
_entity_poly.entity_id
_entity_poly.type
_entity_poly.pdbx_seq_one_letter_code
_entity_poly.pdbx_strand_id
1 'polypeptide(L)' 'MDVLKIDAAGAEADILDRLGSRLARTRVVLVDYSRGSLRRQVDALLTGHELFGAVVRSPAAGTLKYVRADLLG' A
#
# COMPACT_ATOMS: atom_id res chain seq x y z
N MET A 1 1.15 14.56 2.40
CA MET A 1 1.69 13.52 3.30
C MET A 1 2.81 12.86 2.54
N ASP A 2 4.02 12.85 3.06
CA ASP A 2 5.14 12.23 2.33
C ASP A 2 5.09 10.72 2.44
N VAL A 3 4.90 10.18 3.65
CA VAL A 3 4.87 8.74 3.91
C VAL A 3 3.60 8.36 4.66
N LEU A 4 2.90 7.34 4.17
CA LEU A 4 1.80 6.67 4.85
C LEU A 4 2.22 5.26 5.20
N LYS A 5 2.13 4.87 6.48
CA LYS A 5 2.23 3.47 6.89
C LYS A 5 0.87 3.01 7.41
N ILE A 6 0.41 1.86 6.95
CA ILE A 6 -0.83 1.23 7.39
C ILE A 6 -0.51 -0.18 7.91
N ASP A 7 -0.89 -0.42 9.16
CA ASP A 7 -0.87 -1.71 9.84
C ASP A 7 -2.15 -1.75 10.68
N ALA A 8 -3.19 -2.38 10.15
CA ALA A 8 -4.56 -2.23 10.64
C ALA A 8 -5.31 -3.57 10.72
N ALA A 9 -4.58 -4.67 10.92
CA ALA A 9 -5.12 -6.01 11.15
C ALA A 9 -6.24 -6.44 10.18
N GLY A 10 -6.17 -6.04 8.91
CA GLY A 10 -7.14 -6.40 7.87
C GLY A 10 -8.02 -5.26 7.37
N ALA A 11 -7.97 -4.07 7.99
CA ALA A 11 -8.71 -2.88 7.54
C ALA A 11 -7.91 -2.01 6.55
N GLU A 12 -6.76 -2.48 6.05
CA GLU A 12 -5.84 -1.69 5.23
C GLU A 12 -6.50 -1.24 3.92
N ALA A 13 -7.24 -2.13 3.26
CA ALA A 13 -7.97 -1.81 2.03
C ALA A 13 -9.07 -0.76 2.28
N ASP A 14 -9.82 -0.88 3.38
CA ASP A 14 -10.86 0.08 3.73
C ASP A 14 -10.28 1.47 4.02
N ILE A 15 -9.13 1.54 4.71
CA ILE A 15 -8.43 2.80 4.97
C ILE A 15 -7.95 3.43 3.66
N LEU A 16 -7.37 2.64 2.76
CA LEU A 16 -6.92 3.11 1.45
C LEU A 16 -8.08 3.67 0.61
N ASP A 17 -9.21 2.96 0.56
CA ASP A 17 -10.42 3.40 -0.14
C ASP A 17 -10.95 4.73 0.42
N ARG A 18 -11.04 4.83 1.76
CA ARG A 18 -11.54 6.04 2.44
C ARG A 18 -10.62 7.25 2.34
N LEU A 19 -9.32 7.05 2.13
CA LEU A 19 -8.38 8.15 1.91
C LEU A 19 -8.63 8.87 0.58
N GLY A 20 -9.17 8.17 -0.42
CA GLY A 20 -9.55 8.73 -1.71
C GLY A 20 -8.46 9.62 -2.32
N SER A 21 -8.81 10.87 -2.66
CA SER A 21 -7.88 11.83 -3.30
C SER A 21 -6.66 12.21 -2.46
N ARG A 22 -6.66 11.96 -1.15
CA ARG A 22 -5.47 12.18 -0.30
C ARG A 22 -4.38 11.15 -0.60
N LEU A 23 -4.76 9.95 -1.04
CA LEU A 23 -3.82 8.90 -1.40
C LEU A 23 -2.95 9.32 -2.59
N ALA A 24 -3.54 9.98 -3.60
CA ALA A 24 -2.83 10.52 -4.77
C ALA A 24 -1.74 11.56 -4.42
N ARG A 25 -1.84 12.22 -3.26
CA ARG A 25 -0.82 13.17 -2.78
C ARG A 25 0.25 12.53 -1.92
N THR A 26 0.15 11.23 -1.66
CA THR A 26 1.08 10.48 -0.82
C THR A 26 2.26 10.01 -1.65
N ARG A 27 3.49 10.32 -1.23
CA ARG A 27 4.69 9.97 -2.00
C ARG A 27 5.06 8.49 -1.84
N VAL A 28 4.97 7.97 -0.61
CA VAL A 28 5.29 6.58 -0.28
C VAL A 28 4.19 5.98 0.58
N VAL A 29 3.75 4.77 0.24
CA VAL A 29 2.77 3.99 1.00
C VAL A 29 3.40 2.68 1.43
N LEU A 30 3.35 2.36 2.72
CA LEU A 30 3.75 1.09 3.29
C LEU A 30 2.51 0.39 3.83
N VAL A 31 2.28 -0.85 3.42
CA VAL A 31 1.13 -1.64 3.87
C VAL A 31 1.63 -2.96 4.43
N ASP A 32 1.40 -3.17 5.73
CA ASP A 32 1.58 -4.47 6.35
C ASP A 32 0.35 -5.33 6.03
N TYR A 33 0.56 -6.51 5.45
CA TYR A 33 -0.49 -7.47 5.15
C TYR A 33 -0.31 -8.73 5.98
N SER A 34 -1.43 -9.31 6.42
CA SER A 34 -1.51 -10.58 7.16
C SER A 34 -2.39 -11.62 6.45
N ARG A 35 -2.87 -11.31 5.24
CA ARG A 35 -3.67 -12.20 4.38
C ARG A 35 -3.28 -12.03 2.91
N GLY A 36 -3.16 -13.13 2.17
CA GLY A 36 -2.80 -13.09 0.74
C GLY A 36 -3.81 -12.37 -0.16
N SER A 37 -5.10 -12.37 0.20
CA SER A 37 -6.15 -11.64 -0.52
C SER A 37 -5.99 -10.12 -0.42
N LEU A 38 -5.45 -9.63 0.71
CA LEU A 38 -5.27 -8.21 0.97
C LEU A 38 -4.26 -7.59 0.01
N ARG A 39 -3.20 -8.33 -0.36
CA ARG A 39 -2.22 -7.87 -1.34
C ARG A 39 -2.87 -7.43 -2.65
N ARG A 40 -3.75 -8.27 -3.22
CA ARG A 40 -4.43 -7.95 -4.48
C ARG A 40 -5.38 -6.75 -4.36
N GLN A 41 -6.03 -6.60 -3.20
CA GLN A 41 -6.91 -5.45 -2.93
C GLN A 41 -6.11 -4.16 -2.84
N VAL A 42 -4.97 -4.18 -2.13
CA VAL A 42 -4.06 -3.04 -1.99
C VAL A 42 -3.50 -2.63 -3.35
N ASP A 43 -3.06 -3.59 -4.17
CA ASP A 43 -2.57 -3.33 -5.53
C ASP A 43 -3.65 -2.61 -6.38
N ALA A 44 -4.91 -3.02 -6.28
CA ALA A 44 -6.01 -2.43 -7.04
C ALA A 44 -6.38 -1.00 -6.60
N LEU A 45 -6.12 -0.64 -5.34
CA LEU A 45 -6.43 0.68 -4.77
C LEU A 45 -5.30 1.70 -4.98
N LEU A 46 -4.10 1.25 -5.32
CA LEU A 46 -2.90 2.08 -5.48
C LEU A 46 -2.54 2.34 -6.94
N THR A 47 -3.52 2.64 -7.79
CA THR A 47 -3.33 2.78 -9.26
C THR A 47 -2.39 3.92 -9.69
N GLY A 48 -2.09 4.88 -8.81
CA GLY A 48 -1.13 5.96 -9.04
C GLY A 48 0.25 5.72 -8.42
N HIS A 49 0.46 4.52 -7.87
CA HIS A 49 1.68 4.13 -7.20
C HIS A 49 2.22 2.82 -7.78
N GLU A 50 3.53 2.67 -7.76
CA GLU A 50 4.23 1.47 -8.19
C GLU A 50 4.86 0.77 -6.99
N LEU A 51 4.78 -0.56 -6.99
CA LEU A 51 5.46 -1.39 -6.01
C LEU A 51 6.98 -1.33 -6.25
N PHE A 52 7.73 -0.66 -5.38
CA PHE A 52 9.19 -0.54 -5.49
C PHE A 52 9.94 -1.44 -4.49
N GLY A 53 9.23 -2.08 -3.56
CA GLY A 53 9.84 -3.02 -2.64
C GLY A 53 8.84 -3.82 -1.83
N ALA A 54 9.27 -4.99 -1.36
CA ALA A 54 8.50 -5.80 -0.44
C ALA A 54 9.43 -6.50 0.57
N VAL A 55 8.95 -6.66 1.79
CA VAL A 55 9.54 -7.54 2.80
C VAL A 55 8.54 -8.67 3.04
N VAL A 56 8.79 -9.83 2.46
CA VAL A 56 7.90 -10.99 2.58
C VAL A 56 8.41 -11.88 3.72
N ARG A 57 7.62 -12.02 4.78
CA ARG A 57 7.94 -12.92 5.91
C ARG A 57 7.36 -14.31 5.66
N SER A 58 6.18 -14.38 5.04
CA SER A 58 5.53 -15.60 4.58
C SER A 58 4.61 -15.28 3.39
N PRO A 59 4.06 -16.29 2.68
CA PRO A 59 3.11 -16.03 1.60
C PRO A 59 1.87 -15.24 2.02
N ALA A 60 1.50 -15.29 3.30
CA ALA A 60 0.35 -14.60 3.85
C ALA A 60 0.73 -13.33 4.63
N ALA A 61 2.01 -13.07 4.91
CA ALA A 61 2.42 -11.97 5.75
C ALA A 61 3.68 -11.24 5.26
N GLY A 62 3.62 -9.91 5.26
CA GLY A 62 4.76 -9.09 4.90
C GLY A 62 4.40 -7.61 4.84
N THR A 63 5.35 -6.82 4.33
CA THR A 63 5.20 -5.39 4.09
C THR A 63 5.36 -5.12 2.60
N LEU A 64 4.43 -4.39 2.00
CA LEU A 64 4.52 -3.89 0.64
C LEU A 64 4.87 -2.39 0.69
N LYS A 65 5.75 -1.95 -0.22
CA LYS A 65 6.20 -0.56 -0.31
C LYS A 65 5.91 -0.04 -1.70
N TYR A 66 5.09 1.00 -1.76
CA TYR A 66 4.68 1.66 -2.98
C TYR A 66 5.18 3.09 -2.99
N VAL A 67 5.54 3.57 -4.17
CA VAL A 67 5.96 4.95 -4.40
C VAL A 67 5.10 5.55 -5.50
N ARG A 68 4.77 6.83 -5.40
CA ARG A 68 3.97 7.50 -6.41
C ARG A 68 4.71 7.47 -7.75
N ALA A 69 4.01 7.11 -8.83
CA ALA A 69 4.63 6.80 -10.12
C ALA A 69 5.43 7.98 -10.70
N ASP A 70 4.97 9.22 -10.50
CA ASP A 70 5.65 10.45 -10.93
C ASP A 70 7.00 10.71 -10.24
N LEU A 71 7.36 9.92 -9.21
CA LEU A 71 8.64 10.04 -8.49
C LEU A 71 9.69 9.02 -8.96
N LEU A 72 9.33 8.08 -9.85
CA LEU A 72 10.23 7.01 -10.30
C LEU A 72 11.05 7.35 -11.55
N GLY A 73 10.93 8.55 -12.10
CA GLY A 73 11.68 9.00 -13.28
C GLY A 73 10.76 9.54 -14.35
#